data_AF-A0A1A0W2M1-F1
#
_entry.id   AF-A0A1A0W2M1-F1
#
_cell.length_a   1.000
_cell.length_b   1.000
_cell.length_c   1.000
_cell.angle_alpha   90.00
_cell.angle_beta   90.00
_cell.angle_gamma   90.00
#
_symmetry.space_group_name_H-M   'P 1'
#
loop_
_entity.id
_entity.type
_entity.pdbx_description
1 polymer ?
#
loop_
_entity_poly.entity_id
_entity_poly.type
_entity_poly.pdbx_seq_one_letter_code
_entity_poly.pdbx_strand_id
1 'polypeptide(L)'
;MAGILARLRRRDGAAAGETADSAAGTSEAAPSSNAAAGSSAAPRTRFGAWLGRPMTSFHLIIAVTALLTTLGLIMVLSASGVYSYDFDGSPWAVFGRQVMWTGVGLIAFYIALRMPVRTLRRIAFPGFAFTILLLILVLIPGIGKVANGSRGWFVVAGFSMQPSELAKIAFAIWGAHLLAARRMERASLREMLIPLVPAAVIALALIVAQPDLGQTVSLSIILLGLLWYAGLPLRVFLSSLLAAVVAAAVLAVSAGYRSDRVQSWLDPAADGQGIGYQSRQARFALANGGIFGDGLGQGTAKWNYLPNAHNDFIFAIIGEELGFVGALGLLALFGLFAYTGMRIARRSADPFLRLLTATTTLWVVGQMFINVGYVVGLLPVTGLQLPLISAGGSSQATTLLMMGLVTNAARHEPEAVAALRAGRDDRVTRLLRLPLPEPYIPTRLEVARNRLHDRRKSPSRGAGKPAGKAGAKPAGKAGAKTAGKQAGKQTRARQADARQAAPRRTPRSGDRPVRRSGRAAGQQPAGGGKSSVRYPAGQRKQGHRARTLEGQRYG
;
A
#
# COMPACT_ATOMS: atom_id res chain seq x y z
N MET A 1 -15.35 13.57 82.48
CA MET A 1 -14.17 12.77 82.08
C MET A 1 -13.80 13.17 80.66
N ALA A 2 -12.99 14.21 80.47
CA ALA A 2 -11.55 14.27 80.76
C ALA A 2 -10.81 13.26 79.89
N GLY A 3 -9.82 13.60 79.09
CA GLY A 3 -9.06 14.82 78.82
C GLY A 3 -8.03 14.37 77.78
N ILE A 4 -7.71 15.15 76.77
CA ILE A 4 -6.55 16.06 76.74
C ILE A 4 -6.61 16.56 75.29
N LEU A 5 -7.34 17.62 74.95
CA LEU A 5 -6.90 19.01 75.02
C LEU A 5 -5.38 19.23 75.06
N ALA A 6 -4.97 20.08 74.13
CA ALA A 6 -3.88 21.03 74.25
C ALA A 6 -2.47 20.49 74.00
N ARG A 7 -2.02 20.71 72.76
CA ARG A 7 -0.72 21.32 72.38
C ARG A 7 -0.63 21.18 70.85
N LEU A 8 -0.62 22.20 70.00
CA LEU A 8 -0.32 23.62 70.12
C LEU A 8 -0.91 24.34 68.89
N ARG A 9 -2.11 24.91 69.05
CA ARG A 9 -2.58 26.03 68.24
C ARG A 9 -2.60 27.25 69.15
N ARG A 10 -1.51 28.01 69.17
CA ARG A 10 -1.46 29.44 69.51
C ARG A 10 -0.03 29.93 69.50
N ARG A 11 0.28 30.72 68.48
CA ARG A 11 1.16 31.88 68.55
C ARG A 11 0.89 32.68 67.29
N ASP A 12 0.46 33.93 67.27
CA ASP A 12 -0.21 34.85 68.18
C ASP A 12 -0.91 35.84 67.23
N GLY A 13 -2.04 36.42 67.64
CA GLY A 13 -2.68 37.53 66.93
C GLY A 13 -2.51 38.83 67.71
N ALA A 14 -2.24 39.93 66.99
CA ALA A 14 -2.45 41.36 67.31
C ALA A 14 -1.69 42.16 66.23
N ALA A 15 -2.07 43.31 65.67
CA ALA A 15 -3.04 44.37 65.99
C ALA A 15 -3.43 45.07 64.66
N ALA A 16 -4.67 45.54 64.47
CA ALA A 16 -5.12 46.94 64.53
C ALA A 16 -4.41 47.95 63.58
N GLY A 17 -5.20 48.71 62.80
CA GLY A 17 -4.76 49.97 62.21
C GLY A 17 -5.35 50.28 60.83
N GLU A 18 -6.30 51.23 60.78
CA GLU A 18 -6.76 51.95 59.60
C GLU A 18 -5.62 52.61 58.80
N THR A 19 -5.79 52.74 57.48
CA THR A 19 -5.82 54.02 56.74
C THR A 19 -5.70 53.79 55.23
N ALA A 20 -6.51 54.53 54.49
CA ALA A 20 -6.39 54.73 53.06
C ALA A 20 -5.19 55.65 52.76
N ASP A 21 -4.41 55.34 51.73
CA ASP A 21 -4.08 56.35 50.72
C ASP A 21 -3.54 55.74 49.42
N SER A 22 -3.78 56.50 48.36
CA SER A 22 -3.43 56.33 46.96
C SER A 22 -1.92 56.36 46.70
N ALA A 23 -1.41 55.46 45.85
CA ALA A 23 -0.29 55.79 44.96
C ALA A 23 -0.20 54.82 43.77
N ALA A 24 -0.09 55.41 42.59
CA ALA A 24 0.12 54.75 41.31
C ALA A 24 1.43 53.94 41.26
N GLY A 25 1.36 52.75 40.67
CA GLY A 25 2.52 51.92 40.36
C GLY A 25 2.24 51.09 39.11
N THR A 26 2.82 51.54 38.01
CA THR A 26 2.90 50.85 36.72
C THR A 26 3.53 49.47 36.86
N SER A 27 2.85 48.42 36.36
CA SER A 27 3.52 47.16 36.00
C SER A 27 2.81 46.47 34.84
N GLU A 28 3.55 46.40 33.76
CA GLU A 28 3.27 45.74 32.49
C GLU A 28 3.57 44.24 32.62
N ALA A 29 2.58 43.35 32.43
CA ALA A 29 2.83 41.95 32.04
C ALA A 29 1.58 41.16 31.60
N ALA A 30 1.72 40.58 30.40
CA ALA A 30 1.16 39.32 29.89
C ALA A 30 -0.29 39.28 29.33
N PRO A 31 -0.46 38.99 28.02
CA PRO A 31 -1.75 38.69 27.43
C PRO A 31 -2.16 37.24 27.74
N SER A 32 -3.37 37.06 28.28
CA SER A 32 -4.00 35.77 28.52
C SER A 32 -4.30 35.05 27.20
N SER A 33 -3.46 34.08 26.83
CA SER A 33 -3.72 33.15 25.73
C SER A 33 -4.64 32.02 26.19
N ASN A 34 -5.94 32.31 26.28
CA ASN A 34 -6.96 31.26 26.30
C ASN A 34 -7.11 30.68 24.89
N ALA A 35 -6.12 29.88 24.47
CA ALA A 35 -6.26 28.98 23.34
C ALA A 35 -7.16 27.84 23.79
N ALA A 36 -8.40 27.86 23.30
CA ALA A 36 -9.36 26.78 23.43
C ALA A 36 -8.75 25.47 22.93
N ALA A 37 -8.17 24.69 23.84
CA ALA A 37 -7.85 23.30 23.62
C ALA A 37 -9.19 22.56 23.52
N GLY A 38 -9.54 22.15 22.30
CA GLY A 38 -10.69 21.28 22.07
C GLY A 38 -10.59 20.06 22.98
N SER A 39 -11.57 19.90 23.86
CA SER A 39 -11.68 18.76 24.76
C SER A 39 -11.79 17.48 23.93
N SER A 40 -10.69 16.74 23.80
CA SER A 40 -10.76 15.36 23.33
C SER A 40 -11.56 14.57 24.37
N ALA A 41 -12.70 14.05 23.95
CA ALA A 41 -13.58 13.25 24.80
C ALA A 41 -12.76 12.11 25.42
N ALA A 42 -12.62 12.11 26.75
CA ALA A 42 -11.93 11.06 27.47
C ALA A 42 -12.55 9.69 27.14
N PRO A 43 -11.75 8.65 26.86
CA PRO A 43 -12.29 7.35 26.48
C PRO A 43 -13.15 6.78 27.61
N ARG A 44 -14.44 6.58 27.34
CA ARG A 44 -15.46 6.14 28.31
C ARG A 44 -15.31 4.65 28.72
N THR A 45 -14.39 3.91 28.09
CA THR A 45 -14.15 2.48 28.35
C THR A 45 -12.66 2.19 28.57
N ARG A 46 -12.35 1.20 29.41
CA ARG A 46 -10.97 0.71 29.65
C ARG A 46 -10.27 0.29 28.35
N PHE A 47 -11.04 -0.27 27.42
CA PHE A 47 -10.56 -0.64 26.08
C PHE A 47 -10.18 0.59 25.23
N GLY A 48 -11.01 1.65 25.25
CA GLY A 48 -10.69 2.93 24.60
C GLY A 48 -9.45 3.61 25.19
N ALA A 49 -9.25 3.51 26.51
CA ALA A 49 -8.07 4.04 27.18
C ALA A 49 -6.79 3.29 26.81
N TRP A 50 -6.85 1.96 26.65
CA TRP A 50 -5.73 1.15 26.17
C TRP A 50 -5.43 1.42 24.69
N LEU A 51 -6.47 1.52 23.85
CA LEU A 51 -6.35 1.91 22.45
C LEU A 51 -5.79 3.33 22.30
N GLY A 52 -6.02 4.23 23.24
CA GLY A 52 -5.48 5.59 23.23
C GLY A 52 -3.98 5.68 23.51
N ARG A 53 -3.30 4.60 23.91
CA ARG A 53 -1.87 4.68 24.23
C ARG A 53 -1.02 4.89 22.97
N PRO A 54 0.08 5.69 23.05
CA PRO A 54 0.89 6.04 21.88
C PRO A 54 1.53 4.87 21.14
N MET A 55 1.87 3.79 21.85
CA MET A 55 2.57 2.61 21.30
C MET A 55 1.61 1.47 20.91
N THR A 56 0.29 1.64 21.03
CA THR A 56 -0.64 0.50 20.87
C THR A 56 -0.61 -0.06 19.45
N SER A 57 -0.56 0.79 18.42
CA SER A 57 -0.46 0.32 17.02
C SER A 57 0.77 -0.55 16.78
N PHE A 58 1.92 -0.16 17.36
CA PHE A 58 3.18 -0.89 17.26
C PHE A 58 3.12 -2.27 17.93
N HIS A 59 2.55 -2.36 19.14
CA HIS A 59 2.40 -3.63 19.82
C HIS A 59 1.39 -4.55 19.14
N LEU A 60 0.26 -3.99 18.68
CA LEU A 60 -0.77 -4.75 17.98
C LEU A 60 -0.23 -5.39 16.72
N ILE A 61 0.50 -4.64 15.89
CA ILE A 61 1.01 -5.19 14.63
C ILE A 61 2.04 -6.30 14.88
N ILE A 62 2.96 -6.11 15.84
CA ILE A 62 3.93 -7.15 16.22
C ILE A 62 3.21 -8.40 16.74
N ALA A 63 2.23 -8.23 17.64
CA ALA A 63 1.49 -9.35 18.22
C ALA A 63 0.73 -10.12 17.14
N VAL A 64 0.04 -9.43 16.24
CA VAL A 64 -0.71 -10.08 15.15
C VAL A 64 0.22 -10.77 14.16
N THR A 65 1.33 -10.14 13.76
CA THR A 65 2.33 -10.79 12.90
C THR A 65 2.91 -12.03 13.55
N ALA A 66 3.24 -11.98 14.85
CA ALA A 66 3.74 -13.12 15.59
C ALA A 66 2.70 -14.24 15.68
N LEU A 67 1.46 -13.94 16.07
CA LEU A 67 0.38 -14.92 16.17
C LEU A 67 0.08 -15.59 14.82
N LEU A 68 -0.04 -14.81 13.74
CA LEU A 68 -0.24 -15.36 12.40
C LEU A 68 0.94 -16.24 11.97
N THR A 69 2.18 -15.80 12.20
CA THR A 69 3.37 -16.58 11.82
C THR A 69 3.48 -17.89 12.61
N THR A 70 3.24 -17.84 13.93
CA THR A 70 3.27 -19.02 14.79
C THR A 70 2.16 -20.00 14.44
N LEU A 71 0.92 -19.50 14.25
CA LEU A 71 -0.19 -20.33 13.78
C LEU A 71 0.14 -20.96 12.42
N GLY A 72 0.70 -20.18 11.49
CA GLY A 72 1.16 -20.67 10.20
C GLY A 72 2.16 -21.81 10.30
N LEU A 73 3.20 -21.66 11.13
CA LEU A 73 4.19 -22.72 11.37
C LEU A 73 3.56 -24.00 11.95
N ILE A 74 2.64 -23.86 12.91
CA ILE A 74 1.92 -24.99 13.50
C ILE A 74 1.09 -25.71 12.43
N MET A 75 0.34 -24.96 11.62
CA MET A 75 -0.53 -25.55 10.60
C MET A 75 0.25 -26.12 9.42
N VAL A 76 1.36 -25.51 9.01
CA VAL A 76 2.27 -26.09 8.00
C VAL A 76 2.85 -27.40 8.50
N LEU A 77 3.32 -27.45 9.75
CA LEU A 77 3.80 -28.69 10.36
C LEU A 77 2.71 -29.78 10.32
N SER A 78 1.49 -29.43 10.71
CA SER A 78 0.37 -30.37 10.71
C SER A 78 0.01 -30.87 9.31
N ALA A 79 -0.02 -29.97 8.31
CA ALA A 79 -0.43 -30.26 6.94
C ALA A 79 0.68 -30.93 6.09
N SER A 80 1.96 -30.71 6.41
CA SER A 80 3.08 -31.18 5.57
C SER A 80 3.67 -32.54 5.98
N GLY A 81 3.45 -32.98 7.23
CA GLY A 81 4.10 -34.18 7.77
C GLY A 81 3.78 -35.48 7.03
N VAL A 82 2.59 -35.56 6.43
CA VAL A 82 2.16 -36.74 5.65
C VAL A 82 2.66 -36.67 4.21
N TYR A 83 2.62 -35.48 3.57
CA TYR A 83 3.04 -35.30 2.17
C TYR A 83 4.54 -35.54 1.94
N SER A 84 5.42 -35.14 2.87
CA SER A 84 6.87 -35.26 2.64
C SER A 84 7.45 -36.65 3.00
N TYR A 85 6.65 -37.54 3.59
CA TYR A 85 7.03 -38.94 3.77
C TYR A 85 7.05 -39.69 2.43
N ASP A 86 6.07 -39.40 1.55
CA ASP A 86 5.92 -40.10 0.26
C ASP A 86 6.90 -39.61 -0.83
N PHE A 87 7.36 -38.36 -0.78
CA PHE A 87 8.17 -37.75 -1.85
C PHE A 87 9.65 -37.53 -1.55
N ASP A 88 10.02 -37.10 -0.33
CA ASP A 88 11.40 -36.73 0.02
C ASP A 88 12.07 -37.71 1.01
N GLY A 89 11.33 -38.74 1.46
CA GLY A 89 11.81 -39.71 2.46
C GLY A 89 12.03 -39.13 3.86
N SER A 90 11.66 -37.86 4.10
CA SER A 90 11.76 -37.19 5.39
C SER A 90 10.51 -36.34 5.65
N PRO A 91 9.73 -36.63 6.71
CA PRO A 91 8.56 -35.83 7.16
C PRO A 91 8.84 -34.34 7.44
N TRP A 92 10.11 -33.95 7.47
CA TRP A 92 10.56 -32.64 7.94
C TRP A 92 11.02 -31.70 6.84
N ALA A 93 11.08 -32.14 5.57
CA ALA A 93 11.69 -31.35 4.50
C ALA A 93 10.93 -30.03 4.22
N VAL A 94 9.60 -30.08 4.14
CA VAL A 94 8.74 -28.90 3.89
C VAL A 94 8.74 -27.98 5.12
N PHE A 95 8.53 -28.54 6.31
CA PHE A 95 8.55 -27.77 7.56
C PHE A 95 9.91 -27.11 7.81
N GLY A 96 11.01 -27.85 7.66
CA GLY A 96 12.37 -27.33 7.82
C GLY A 96 12.67 -26.18 6.87
N ARG A 97 12.22 -26.28 5.61
CA ARG A 97 12.32 -25.18 4.64
C ARG A 97 11.46 -23.97 5.05
N GLN A 98 10.25 -24.19 5.56
CA GLN A 98 9.38 -23.11 6.06
C GLN A 98 9.98 -22.40 7.28
N VAL A 99 10.57 -23.14 8.23
CA VAL A 99 11.28 -22.57 9.39
C VAL A 99 12.47 -21.75 8.92
N MET A 100 13.28 -22.27 7.99
CA MET A 100 14.41 -21.54 7.40
C MET A 100 13.94 -20.21 6.76
N TRP A 101 12.91 -20.23 5.91
CA TRP A 101 12.38 -19.02 5.29
C TRP A 101 11.72 -18.06 6.29
N THR A 102 11.12 -18.58 7.35
CA THR A 102 10.62 -17.75 8.45
C THR A 102 11.78 -17.06 9.17
N GLY A 103 12.89 -17.76 9.43
CA GLY A 103 14.11 -17.17 9.97
C GLY A 103 14.67 -16.04 9.09
N VAL A 104 14.80 -16.28 7.78
CA VAL A 104 15.19 -15.25 6.80
C VAL A 104 14.21 -14.08 6.82
N GLY A 105 12.91 -14.35 6.89
CA GLY A 105 11.86 -13.36 6.99
C GLY A 105 11.90 -12.52 8.26
N LEU A 106 12.22 -13.11 9.41
CA LEU A 106 12.38 -12.39 10.68
C LEU A 106 13.60 -11.46 10.66
N ILE A 107 14.69 -11.88 10.02
CA ILE A 107 15.85 -11.01 9.75
C ILE A 107 15.42 -9.85 8.85
N ALA A 108 14.70 -10.14 7.77
CA ALA A 108 14.19 -9.13 6.84
C ALA A 108 13.21 -8.15 7.52
N PHE A 109 12.32 -8.65 8.38
CA PHE A 109 11.41 -7.86 9.22
C PHE A 109 12.22 -6.91 10.11
N TYR A 110 13.24 -7.41 10.79
CA TYR A 110 14.08 -6.62 11.68
C TYR A 110 14.87 -5.52 10.94
N ILE A 111 15.41 -5.84 9.75
CA ILE A 111 16.08 -4.87 8.88
C ILE A 111 15.09 -3.79 8.43
N ALA A 112 13.91 -4.17 7.94
CA ALA A 112 12.86 -3.25 7.52
C ALA A 112 12.39 -2.37 8.69
N LEU A 113 12.26 -2.93 9.89
CA LEU A 113 11.89 -2.22 11.10
C LEU A 113 12.90 -1.13 11.50
N ARG A 114 14.20 -1.36 11.26
CA ARG A 114 15.27 -0.40 11.57
C ARG A 114 15.59 0.56 10.41
N MET A 115 15.03 0.33 9.24
CA MET A 115 15.33 1.12 8.06
C MET A 115 14.83 2.57 8.22
N PRO A 116 15.68 3.59 8.00
CA PRO A 116 15.24 4.97 7.97
C PRO A 116 14.29 5.22 6.80
N VAL A 117 13.21 5.97 7.03
CA VAL A 117 12.22 6.32 5.99
C VAL A 117 12.87 7.04 4.80
N ARG A 118 13.93 7.83 5.06
CA ARG A 118 14.73 8.49 4.01
C ARG A 118 15.38 7.49 3.07
N THR A 119 15.93 6.40 3.60
CA THR A 119 16.54 5.33 2.80
C THR A 119 15.49 4.65 1.95
N LEU A 120 14.32 4.34 2.54
CA LEU A 120 13.22 3.70 1.84
C LEU A 120 12.75 4.52 0.62
N ARG A 121 12.69 5.86 0.75
CA ARG A 121 12.38 6.77 -0.36
C ARG A 121 13.49 6.81 -1.42
N ARG A 122 14.75 6.86 -1.01
CA ARG A 122 15.91 6.89 -1.94
C ARG A 122 16.00 5.64 -2.80
N ILE A 123 15.75 4.47 -2.21
CA ILE A 123 15.79 3.19 -2.92
C ILE A 123 14.49 2.87 -3.67
N ALA A 124 13.44 3.68 -3.54
CA ALA A 124 12.12 3.36 -4.07
C ALA A 124 12.14 3.13 -5.60
N PHE A 125 12.63 4.11 -6.36
CA PHE A 125 12.73 3.99 -7.82
C PHE A 125 13.81 2.99 -8.28
N PRO A 126 15.07 3.06 -7.78
CA PRO A 126 16.09 2.08 -8.15
C PRO A 126 15.70 0.64 -7.80
N GLY A 127 15.06 0.44 -6.65
CA GLY A 127 14.59 -0.87 -6.20
C GLY A 127 13.48 -1.41 -7.10
N PHE A 128 12.51 -0.57 -7.49
CA PHE A 128 11.49 -1.01 -8.44
C PHE A 128 12.08 -1.32 -9.83
N ALA A 129 12.95 -0.45 -10.36
CA ALA A 129 13.64 -0.70 -11.62
C ALA A 129 14.46 -2.00 -11.59
N PHE A 130 15.15 -2.28 -10.47
CA PHE A 130 15.85 -3.54 -10.26
C PHE A 130 14.89 -4.74 -10.29
N THR A 131 13.71 -4.65 -9.68
CA THR A 131 12.74 -5.75 -9.75
C THR A 131 12.18 -5.95 -11.16
N ILE A 132 12.04 -4.90 -11.97
CA ILE A 132 11.68 -5.04 -13.39
C ILE A 132 12.76 -5.82 -14.14
N LEU A 133 14.03 -5.52 -13.90
CA LEU A 133 15.14 -6.28 -14.48
C LEU A 133 15.08 -7.77 -14.08
N LEU A 134 14.80 -8.07 -12.80
CA LEU A 134 14.63 -9.44 -12.34
C LEU A 134 13.43 -10.15 -13.00
N LEU A 135 12.32 -9.45 -13.22
CA LEU A 135 11.14 -9.98 -13.92
C LEU A 135 11.43 -10.29 -15.40
N ILE A 136 12.29 -9.50 -16.05
CA ILE A 136 12.76 -9.80 -17.41
C ILE A 136 13.70 -11.01 -17.38
N LEU A 137 14.64 -11.02 -16.44
CA LEU A 137 15.66 -12.06 -16.34
C LEU A 137 15.06 -13.45 -16.07
N VAL A 138 14.00 -13.53 -15.25
CA VAL A 138 13.35 -14.81 -14.93
C VAL A 138 12.58 -15.41 -16.11
N LEU A 139 12.22 -14.62 -17.13
CA LEU A 139 11.57 -15.13 -18.33
C LEU A 139 12.53 -15.89 -19.26
N ILE A 140 13.84 -15.63 -19.14
CA ILE A 140 14.87 -16.20 -20.01
C ILE A 140 15.03 -17.71 -19.70
N PRO A 141 14.84 -18.60 -20.71
CA PRO A 141 15.10 -20.03 -20.56
C PRO A 141 16.54 -20.27 -20.11
N GLY A 142 16.72 -21.16 -19.11
CA GLY A 142 18.03 -21.46 -18.53
C GLY A 142 18.37 -20.64 -17.28
N ILE A 143 17.73 -19.48 -17.09
CA ILE A 143 17.88 -18.68 -15.85
C ILE A 143 16.65 -18.89 -14.95
N GLY A 144 15.45 -18.72 -15.49
CA GLY A 144 14.21 -18.99 -14.78
C GLY A 144 13.86 -20.48 -14.77
N LYS A 145 13.58 -21.02 -13.59
CA LYS A 145 13.04 -22.38 -13.42
C LYS A 145 11.53 -22.38 -13.60
N VAL A 146 11.03 -23.39 -14.30
CA VAL A 146 9.59 -23.67 -14.45
C VAL A 146 9.12 -24.50 -13.26
N ALA A 147 8.06 -24.05 -12.59
CA ALA A 147 7.36 -24.78 -11.55
C ALA A 147 5.85 -24.54 -11.71
N ASN A 148 5.02 -25.58 -11.61
CA ASN A 148 3.56 -25.49 -11.74
C ASN A 148 3.09 -24.75 -13.01
N GLY A 149 3.77 -24.97 -14.14
CA GLY A 149 3.47 -24.31 -15.43
C GLY A 149 3.89 -22.85 -15.54
N SER A 150 4.55 -22.28 -14.52
CA SER A 150 5.03 -20.90 -14.48
C SER A 150 6.55 -20.82 -14.44
N ARG A 151 7.15 -20.02 -15.34
CA ARG A 151 8.58 -19.68 -15.29
C ARG A 151 8.78 -18.42 -14.46
N GLY A 152 8.74 -18.56 -13.14
CA GLY A 152 8.76 -17.44 -12.21
C GLY A 152 9.83 -17.51 -11.11
N TRP A 153 10.70 -18.53 -11.11
CA TRP A 153 11.57 -18.81 -9.96
C TRP A 153 13.06 -18.77 -10.33
N PHE A 154 13.86 -18.08 -9.51
CA PHE A 154 15.30 -18.30 -9.46
C PHE A 154 15.62 -19.35 -8.42
N VAL A 155 16.42 -20.35 -8.80
CA VAL A 155 16.87 -21.40 -7.88
C VAL A 155 18.38 -21.42 -7.84
N VAL A 156 18.96 -21.08 -6.68
CA VAL A 156 20.40 -21.03 -6.46
C VAL A 156 20.71 -21.78 -5.17
N ALA A 157 21.57 -22.80 -5.24
CA ALA A 157 22.03 -23.58 -4.08
C ALA A 157 20.89 -24.05 -3.14
N GLY A 158 19.75 -24.49 -3.71
CA GLY A 158 18.58 -24.95 -2.94
C GLY A 158 17.63 -23.85 -2.46
N PHE A 159 17.98 -22.57 -2.63
CA PHE A 159 17.10 -21.43 -2.35
C PHE A 159 16.30 -21.05 -3.58
N SER A 160 14.97 -21.08 -3.46
CA SER A 160 14.03 -20.65 -4.49
C SER A 160 13.43 -19.29 -4.16
N MET A 161 13.61 -18.31 -5.04
CA MET A 161 13.10 -16.95 -4.86
C MET A 161 12.27 -16.52 -6.07
N GLN A 162 11.06 -16.01 -5.80
CA GLN A 162 10.19 -15.47 -6.84
C GLN A 162 10.38 -13.95 -6.98
N PRO A 163 10.80 -13.42 -8.14
CA PRO A 163 11.00 -11.97 -8.33
C PRO A 163 9.73 -11.14 -8.24
N SER A 164 8.59 -11.72 -8.62
CA SER A 164 7.26 -11.09 -8.54
C SER A 164 6.90 -10.69 -7.11
N GLU A 165 7.33 -11.46 -6.11
CA GLU A 165 7.13 -11.13 -4.69
C GLU A 165 7.86 -9.85 -4.29
N LEU A 166 9.11 -9.66 -4.75
CA LEU A 166 9.83 -8.40 -4.53
C LEU A 166 9.26 -7.26 -5.36
N ALA A 167 8.85 -7.52 -6.61
CA ALA A 167 8.30 -6.51 -7.50
C ALA A 167 7.06 -5.84 -6.89
N LYS A 168 6.18 -6.61 -6.24
CA LYS A 168 5.02 -6.08 -5.50
C LYS A 168 5.41 -5.12 -4.38
N ILE A 169 6.39 -5.50 -3.55
CA ILE A 169 6.87 -4.66 -2.45
C ILE A 169 7.52 -3.39 -2.98
N ALA A 170 8.41 -3.53 -3.97
CA ALA A 170 9.09 -2.40 -4.59
C ALA A 170 8.11 -1.45 -5.28
N PHE A 171 7.08 -1.98 -5.96
CA PHE A 171 6.02 -1.19 -6.56
C PHE A 171 5.17 -0.47 -5.51
N ALA A 172 4.82 -1.12 -4.40
CA ALA A 172 4.10 -0.47 -3.30
C ALA A 172 4.90 0.70 -2.70
N ILE A 173 6.20 0.50 -2.45
CA ILE A 173 7.11 1.55 -1.94
C ILE A 173 7.24 2.68 -2.97
N TRP A 174 7.58 2.35 -4.21
CA TRP A 174 7.77 3.34 -5.27
C TRP A 174 6.50 4.12 -5.59
N GLY A 175 5.37 3.42 -5.75
CA GLY A 175 4.07 4.03 -6.01
C GLY A 175 3.62 4.94 -4.87
N ALA A 176 3.79 4.52 -3.62
CA ALA A 176 3.50 5.37 -2.46
C ALA A 176 4.40 6.61 -2.44
N HIS A 177 5.70 6.46 -2.76
CA HIS A 177 6.65 7.57 -2.79
C HIS A 177 6.31 8.58 -3.89
N LEU A 178 6.07 8.08 -5.11
CA LEU A 178 5.68 8.87 -6.28
C LEU A 178 4.38 9.65 -6.02
N LEU A 179 3.34 8.98 -5.55
CA LEU A 179 2.04 9.62 -5.30
C LEU A 179 2.11 10.62 -4.14
N ALA A 180 2.87 10.31 -3.08
CA ALA A 180 3.11 11.27 -2.00
C ALA A 180 3.82 12.53 -2.51
N ALA A 181 4.90 12.38 -3.29
CA ALA A 181 5.65 13.50 -3.86
C ALA A 181 4.81 14.34 -4.84
N ARG A 182 4.12 13.69 -5.79
CA ARG A 182 3.29 14.37 -6.80
C ARG A 182 2.07 15.08 -6.20
N ARG A 183 1.43 14.48 -5.19
CA ARG A 183 0.35 15.14 -4.46
C ARG A 183 0.86 16.34 -3.69
N MET A 184 2.08 16.27 -3.14
CA MET A 184 2.75 17.42 -2.53
C MET A 184 3.05 18.51 -3.55
N GLU A 185 3.22 18.21 -4.82
CA GLU A 185 3.45 19.20 -5.89
C GLU A 185 2.16 19.80 -6.47
N ARG A 186 0.96 19.36 -6.04
CA ARG A 186 -0.33 19.62 -6.71
C ARG A 186 -0.32 19.19 -8.18
N ALA A 187 0.41 18.11 -8.46
CA ALA A 187 0.48 17.56 -9.79
C ALA A 187 -0.93 17.27 -10.34
N SER A 188 -1.11 17.51 -11.64
CA SER A 188 -2.36 17.14 -12.30
C SER A 188 -2.59 15.62 -12.19
N LEU A 189 -3.84 15.17 -12.33
CA LEU A 189 -4.15 13.73 -12.35
C LEU A 189 -3.30 12.99 -13.39
N ARG A 190 -3.04 13.65 -14.52
CA ARG A 190 -2.18 13.15 -15.59
C ARG A 190 -0.74 12.95 -15.12
N GLU A 191 -0.16 13.91 -14.41
CA GLU A 191 1.20 13.80 -13.84
C GLU A 191 1.33 12.75 -12.73
N MET A 192 0.24 12.40 -12.05
CA MET A 192 0.21 11.29 -11.10
C MET A 192 0.09 9.92 -11.80
N LEU A 193 -0.77 9.84 -12.82
CA LEU A 193 -1.10 8.58 -13.51
C LEU A 193 -0.08 8.17 -14.58
N ILE A 194 0.45 9.12 -15.35
CA ILE A 194 1.43 8.83 -16.44
C ILE A 194 2.66 8.09 -15.94
N PRO A 195 3.28 8.40 -14.79
CA PRO A 195 4.38 7.58 -14.32
C PRO A 195 3.89 6.25 -13.73
N LEU A 196 2.80 6.26 -12.95
CA LEU A 196 2.36 5.09 -12.18
C LEU A 196 1.77 3.96 -13.05
N VAL A 197 0.81 4.29 -13.93
CA VAL A 197 0.04 3.30 -14.67
C VAL A 197 0.91 2.55 -15.68
N PRO A 198 1.74 3.18 -16.52
CA PRO A 198 2.64 2.47 -17.42
C PRO A 198 3.64 1.58 -16.68
N ALA A 199 4.19 2.05 -15.57
CA ALA A 199 5.07 1.23 -14.73
C ALA A 199 4.35 -0.02 -14.19
N ALA A 200 3.11 0.13 -13.74
CA ALA A 200 2.27 -0.99 -13.30
C ALA A 200 1.94 -1.94 -14.45
N VAL A 201 1.60 -1.41 -15.63
CA VAL A 201 1.29 -2.20 -16.83
C VAL A 201 2.51 -2.99 -17.29
N ILE A 202 3.71 -2.41 -17.28
CA ILE A 202 4.96 -3.12 -17.60
C ILE A 202 5.18 -4.28 -16.62
N ALA A 203 5.07 -4.03 -15.32
CA ALA A 203 5.22 -5.07 -14.31
C ALA A 203 4.15 -6.18 -14.46
N LEU A 204 2.89 -5.80 -14.67
CA LEU A 204 1.78 -6.74 -14.89
C LEU A 204 2.00 -7.56 -16.16
N ALA A 205 2.40 -6.95 -17.27
CA ALA A 205 2.66 -7.65 -18.52
C ALA A 205 3.78 -8.70 -18.37
N LEU A 206 4.86 -8.35 -17.67
CA LEU A 206 5.95 -9.28 -17.38
C LEU A 206 5.49 -10.45 -16.49
N ILE A 207 4.64 -10.21 -15.48
CA ILE A 207 4.10 -11.28 -14.62
C ILE A 207 3.11 -12.16 -15.39
N VAL A 208 2.25 -11.57 -16.22
CA VAL A 208 1.31 -12.31 -17.08
C VAL A 208 2.07 -13.19 -18.09
N ALA A 209 3.24 -12.74 -18.56
CA ALA A 209 4.14 -13.52 -19.40
C ALA A 209 4.82 -14.70 -18.66
N GLN A 210 4.77 -14.74 -17.32
CA GLN A 210 5.23 -15.87 -16.49
C GLN A 210 4.14 -16.93 -16.23
N PRO A 211 3.06 -16.95 -17.00
CA PRO A 211 1.79 -17.58 -16.62
C PRO A 211 1.20 -17.37 -15.20
N ASP A 212 1.61 -16.38 -14.39
CA ASP A 212 1.25 -16.32 -12.97
C ASP A 212 0.02 -15.42 -12.66
N LEU A 213 -1.15 -16.03 -12.46
CA LEU A 213 -2.40 -15.32 -12.16
C LEU A 213 -2.40 -14.71 -10.75
N GLY A 214 -1.94 -15.44 -9.74
CA GLY A 214 -1.98 -14.98 -8.35
C GLY A 214 -1.17 -13.71 -8.16
N GLN A 215 0.05 -13.68 -8.70
CA GLN A 215 0.90 -12.49 -8.63
C GLN A 215 0.33 -11.31 -9.43
N THR A 216 -0.32 -11.58 -10.56
CA THR A 216 -1.00 -10.56 -11.37
C THR A 216 -2.14 -9.89 -10.59
N VAL A 217 -3.02 -10.70 -9.97
CA VAL A 217 -4.13 -10.20 -9.14
C VAL A 217 -3.59 -9.42 -7.95
N SER A 218 -2.56 -9.96 -7.29
CA SER A 218 -1.91 -9.34 -6.15
C SER A 218 -1.33 -7.96 -6.48
N LEU A 219 -0.61 -7.81 -7.60
CA LEU A 219 -0.07 -6.52 -8.03
C LEU A 219 -1.19 -5.55 -8.44
N SER A 220 -2.29 -6.07 -9.02
CA SER A 220 -3.47 -5.27 -9.36
C SER A 220 -4.15 -4.70 -8.11
N ILE A 221 -4.26 -5.47 -7.02
CA ILE A 221 -4.77 -4.97 -5.73
C ILE A 221 -3.88 -3.84 -5.19
N ILE A 222 -2.55 -3.97 -5.31
CA ILE A 222 -1.62 -2.90 -4.89
C ILE A 222 -1.84 -1.64 -5.71
N LEU A 223 -1.95 -1.75 -7.05
CA LEU A 223 -2.25 -0.61 -7.92
C LEU A 223 -3.58 0.06 -7.52
N LEU A 224 -4.65 -0.72 -7.39
CA LEU A 224 -5.97 -0.19 -7.00
C LEU A 224 -5.95 0.46 -5.61
N GLY A 225 -5.21 -0.13 -4.66
CA GLY A 225 -5.00 0.43 -3.32
C GLY A 225 -4.29 1.77 -3.36
N LEU A 226 -3.21 1.88 -4.13
CA LEU A 226 -2.50 3.15 -4.33
C LEU A 226 -3.42 4.22 -4.92
N LEU A 227 -4.18 3.88 -5.97
CA LEU A 227 -5.11 4.81 -6.62
C LEU A 227 -6.22 5.28 -5.66
N TRP A 228 -6.79 4.35 -4.90
CA TRP A 228 -7.85 4.64 -3.93
C TRP A 228 -7.35 5.52 -2.78
N TYR A 229 -6.28 5.11 -2.09
CA TYR A 229 -5.81 5.82 -0.90
C TYR A 229 -5.09 7.13 -1.23
N ALA A 230 -4.56 7.29 -2.44
CA ALA A 230 -4.08 8.58 -2.92
C ALA A 230 -5.21 9.58 -3.18
N GLY A 231 -6.47 9.13 -3.21
CA GLY A 231 -7.65 9.96 -3.37
C GLY A 231 -7.84 10.43 -4.81
N LEU A 232 -7.51 9.58 -5.79
CA LEU A 232 -7.79 9.88 -7.19
C LEU A 232 -9.31 9.83 -7.45
N PRO A 233 -9.81 10.50 -8.50
CA PRO A 233 -11.24 10.56 -8.79
C PRO A 233 -11.82 9.16 -8.96
N LEU A 234 -13.03 8.96 -8.43
CA LEU A 234 -13.73 7.67 -8.49
C LEU A 234 -13.81 7.11 -9.93
N ARG A 235 -13.93 7.97 -10.95
CA ARG A 235 -13.92 7.58 -12.36
C ARG A 235 -12.65 6.84 -12.77
N VAL A 236 -11.48 7.29 -12.31
CA VAL A 236 -10.18 6.65 -12.61
C VAL A 236 -10.06 5.31 -11.90
N PHE A 237 -10.53 5.23 -10.66
CA PHE A 237 -10.56 3.97 -9.91
C PHE A 237 -11.49 2.96 -10.59
N LEU A 238 -12.73 3.36 -10.92
CA LEU A 238 -13.70 2.49 -11.58
C LEU A 238 -13.24 2.07 -12.97
N SER A 239 -12.61 2.96 -13.75
CA SER A 239 -12.07 2.57 -15.06
C SER A 239 -10.89 1.60 -14.95
N SER A 240 -10.01 1.78 -13.95
CA SER A 240 -8.90 0.85 -13.68
C SER A 240 -9.39 -0.50 -13.19
N LEU A 241 -10.42 -0.50 -12.32
CA LEU A 241 -11.06 -1.72 -11.85
C LEU A 241 -11.73 -2.47 -13.00
N LEU A 242 -12.49 -1.76 -13.85
CA LEU A 242 -13.09 -2.34 -15.04
C LEU A 242 -12.02 -2.93 -15.97
N ALA A 243 -10.93 -2.20 -16.21
CA ALA A 243 -9.82 -2.70 -17.03
C ALA A 243 -9.19 -3.97 -16.44
N ALA A 244 -9.01 -4.04 -15.11
CA ALA A 244 -8.50 -5.23 -14.44
C ALA A 244 -9.46 -6.42 -14.56
N VAL A 245 -10.77 -6.20 -14.40
CA VAL A 245 -11.81 -7.24 -14.57
C VAL A 245 -11.86 -7.73 -16.00
N VAL A 246 -11.84 -6.84 -16.98
CA VAL A 246 -11.82 -7.20 -18.41
C VAL A 246 -10.55 -7.98 -18.75
N ALA A 247 -9.39 -7.53 -18.28
CA ALA A 247 -8.14 -8.26 -18.47
C ALA A 247 -8.19 -9.66 -17.84
N ALA A 248 -8.73 -9.79 -16.63
CA ALA A 248 -8.93 -11.08 -15.98
C ALA A 248 -9.89 -11.99 -16.77
N ALA A 249 -11.00 -11.45 -17.29
CA ALA A 249 -11.96 -12.19 -18.11
C ALA A 249 -11.34 -12.68 -19.43
N VAL A 250 -10.57 -11.82 -20.11
CA VAL A 250 -9.85 -12.20 -21.34
C VAL A 250 -8.84 -13.31 -21.05
N LEU A 251 -8.06 -13.18 -19.96
CA LEU A 251 -7.11 -14.20 -19.54
C LEU A 251 -7.77 -15.50 -19.07
N ALA A 252 -9.00 -15.42 -18.55
CA ALA A 252 -9.80 -16.57 -18.15
C ALA A 252 -10.35 -17.35 -19.35
N VAL A 253 -10.63 -16.71 -20.47
CA VAL A 253 -11.17 -17.37 -21.68
C VAL A 253 -10.05 -17.77 -22.65
N SER A 254 -8.84 -17.21 -22.51
CA SER A 254 -7.68 -17.64 -23.30
C SER A 254 -7.30 -19.08 -22.95
N ALA A 255 -7.19 -19.93 -23.98
CA ALA A 255 -6.89 -21.35 -23.83
C ALA A 255 -5.63 -21.60 -22.99
N GLY A 256 -5.74 -22.53 -22.03
CA GLY A 256 -4.63 -23.03 -21.22
C GLY A 256 -4.98 -23.10 -19.74
N TYR A 257 -3.96 -23.24 -18.91
CA TYR A 257 -4.11 -23.49 -17.47
C TYR A 257 -5.07 -22.54 -16.73
N ARG A 258 -5.19 -21.29 -17.17
CA ARG A 258 -6.07 -20.27 -16.55
C ARG A 258 -7.55 -20.50 -16.86
N SER A 259 -7.88 -20.95 -18.08
CA SER A 259 -9.25 -21.30 -18.45
C SER A 259 -9.74 -22.53 -17.71
N ASP A 260 -8.85 -23.49 -17.48
CA ASP A 260 -9.18 -24.74 -16.77
C ASP A 260 -9.63 -24.47 -15.33
N ARG A 261 -9.04 -23.47 -14.66
CA ARG A 261 -9.43 -23.06 -13.30
C ARG A 261 -10.79 -22.37 -13.22
N VAL A 262 -11.21 -21.68 -14.27
CA VAL A 262 -12.52 -21.02 -14.32
C VAL A 262 -13.60 -22.02 -14.75
N GLN A 263 -13.30 -22.87 -15.72
CA GLN A 263 -14.21 -23.94 -16.14
C GLN A 263 -14.46 -24.95 -15.03
N SER A 264 -13.43 -25.39 -14.30
CA SER A 264 -13.59 -26.26 -13.12
C SER A 264 -14.30 -25.60 -11.94
N TRP A 265 -14.35 -24.27 -11.89
CA TRP A 265 -15.17 -23.56 -10.89
C TRP A 265 -16.64 -23.49 -11.30
N LEU A 266 -16.93 -23.26 -12.58
CA LEU A 266 -18.29 -23.22 -13.13
C LEU A 266 -18.95 -24.61 -13.19
N ASP A 267 -18.17 -25.62 -13.56
CA ASP A 267 -18.58 -27.03 -13.56
C ASP A 267 -17.54 -27.91 -12.83
N PRO A 268 -17.60 -27.96 -11.48
CA PRO A 268 -16.69 -28.79 -10.69
C PRO A 268 -16.89 -30.30 -10.89
N ALA A 269 -18.01 -30.73 -11.48
CA ALA A 269 -18.33 -32.14 -11.70
C ALA A 269 -17.64 -32.69 -12.94
N ALA A 270 -17.36 -31.84 -13.94
CA ALA A 270 -16.65 -32.20 -15.16
C ALA A 270 -15.18 -32.60 -14.93
N ASP A 271 -14.56 -32.13 -13.84
CA ASP A 271 -13.15 -32.42 -13.50
C ASP A 271 -13.04 -33.29 -12.22
N GLY A 272 -13.08 -34.59 -12.44
CA GLY A 272 -13.05 -35.61 -11.40
C GLY A 272 -11.73 -35.73 -10.62
N GLN A 273 -10.60 -35.30 -11.20
CA GLN A 273 -9.24 -35.57 -10.68
C GLN A 273 -8.32 -34.34 -10.64
N GLY A 274 -8.72 -33.19 -11.20
CA GLY A 274 -7.91 -31.97 -11.25
C GLY A 274 -8.30 -30.90 -10.22
N ILE A 275 -8.51 -29.67 -10.69
CA ILE A 275 -8.78 -28.49 -9.85
C ILE A 275 -10.18 -28.57 -9.22
N GLY A 276 -11.14 -29.17 -9.93
CA GLY A 276 -12.50 -29.42 -9.43
C GLY A 276 -12.52 -30.41 -8.26
N TYR A 277 -11.62 -31.41 -8.29
CA TYR A 277 -11.41 -32.35 -7.18
C TYR A 277 -10.88 -31.62 -5.93
N GLN A 278 -9.80 -30.84 -6.06
CA GLN A 278 -9.21 -30.09 -4.94
C GLN A 278 -10.22 -29.18 -4.26
N SER A 279 -11.02 -28.45 -5.05
CA SER A 279 -12.04 -27.54 -4.55
C SER A 279 -13.15 -28.25 -3.78
N ARG A 280 -13.58 -29.44 -4.25
CA ARG A 280 -14.58 -30.26 -3.53
C ARG A 280 -14.01 -30.80 -2.23
N GLN A 281 -12.78 -31.31 -2.25
CA GLN A 281 -12.15 -31.85 -1.04
C GLN A 281 -11.90 -30.81 0.03
N ALA A 282 -11.55 -29.58 -0.37
CA ALA A 282 -11.46 -28.46 0.57
C ALA A 282 -12.79 -28.20 1.30
N ARG A 283 -13.93 -28.28 0.60
CA ARG A 283 -15.26 -28.10 1.21
C ARG A 283 -15.62 -29.26 2.13
N PHE A 284 -15.29 -30.49 1.77
CA PHE A 284 -15.51 -31.64 2.66
C PHE A 284 -14.67 -31.55 3.94
N ALA A 285 -13.40 -31.14 3.84
CA ALA A 285 -12.55 -30.89 5.01
C ALA A 285 -13.17 -29.83 5.95
N LEU A 286 -13.67 -28.71 5.38
CA LEU A 286 -14.38 -27.70 6.15
C LEU A 286 -15.66 -28.23 6.81
N ALA A 287 -16.39 -29.12 6.13
CA ALA A 287 -17.60 -29.72 6.66
C ALA A 287 -17.31 -30.69 7.82
N ASN A 288 -16.23 -31.48 7.71
CA ASN A 288 -15.83 -32.45 8.73
C ASN A 288 -15.46 -31.78 10.06
N GLY A 289 -14.75 -30.65 10.02
CA GLY A 289 -14.29 -29.99 11.25
C GLY A 289 -15.38 -29.44 12.17
N GLY A 290 -16.64 -29.36 11.73
CA GLY A 290 -17.74 -28.92 12.59
C GLY A 290 -17.45 -27.58 13.31
N ILE A 291 -17.85 -27.47 14.59
CA ILE A 291 -17.65 -26.23 15.36
C ILE A 291 -16.25 -26.14 15.97
N PHE A 292 -15.73 -27.24 16.52
CA PHE A 292 -14.51 -27.25 17.34
C PHE A 292 -13.30 -27.92 16.68
N GLY A 293 -13.49 -28.55 15.52
CA GLY A 293 -12.45 -29.28 14.81
C GLY A 293 -12.28 -30.70 15.33
N ASP A 294 -11.58 -31.49 14.54
CA ASP A 294 -11.17 -32.86 14.91
C ASP A 294 -9.98 -32.88 15.88
N GLY A 295 -9.33 -31.73 16.08
CA GLY A 295 -8.14 -31.55 16.90
C GLY A 295 -6.88 -31.35 16.06
N LEU A 296 -5.94 -30.57 16.60
CA LEU A 296 -4.66 -30.29 15.96
C LEU A 296 -3.92 -31.60 15.63
N GLY A 297 -3.53 -31.76 14.38
CA GLY A 297 -2.81 -32.95 13.95
C GLY A 297 -3.69 -34.16 13.65
N GLN A 298 -5.01 -34.11 13.88
CA GLN A 298 -5.92 -35.26 13.68
C GLN A 298 -6.73 -35.21 12.39
N GLY A 299 -6.62 -34.12 11.61
CA GLY A 299 -7.36 -33.97 10.35
C GLY A 299 -7.02 -35.09 9.35
N THR A 300 -8.04 -35.57 8.64
CA THR A 300 -7.91 -36.65 7.67
C THR A 300 -7.56 -36.14 6.27
N ALA A 301 -7.90 -34.89 5.93
CA ALA A 301 -7.70 -34.37 4.57
C ALA A 301 -6.22 -34.27 4.13
N LYS A 302 -5.29 -34.27 5.08
CA LYS A 302 -3.84 -34.26 4.82
C LYS A 302 -3.24 -35.58 4.34
N TRP A 303 -3.98 -36.69 4.44
CA TRP A 303 -3.52 -38.02 4.01
C TRP A 303 -3.71 -38.25 2.50
N ASN A 304 -3.14 -37.36 1.68
CA ASN A 304 -3.27 -37.35 0.20
C ASN A 304 -4.70 -37.16 -0.33
N TYR A 305 -5.66 -36.79 0.54
CA TYR A 305 -7.03 -36.52 0.14
C TYR A 305 -7.19 -35.12 -0.48
N LEU A 306 -6.41 -34.13 -0.01
CA LEU A 306 -6.37 -32.76 -0.53
C LEU A 306 -4.97 -32.38 -1.09
N PRO A 307 -4.78 -32.41 -2.42
CA PRO A 307 -3.52 -31.99 -3.05
C PRO A 307 -3.15 -30.54 -2.71
N ASN A 308 -1.86 -30.27 -2.51
CA ASN A 308 -1.33 -28.93 -2.18
C ASN A 308 -1.93 -28.27 -0.91
N ALA A 309 -2.44 -29.07 0.03
CA ALA A 309 -3.06 -28.59 1.28
C ALA A 309 -2.15 -27.66 2.11
N HIS A 310 -0.84 -27.86 2.11
CA HIS A 310 0.10 -27.04 2.87
C HIS A 310 0.34 -25.64 2.25
N ASN A 311 0.05 -25.46 0.96
CA ASN A 311 0.24 -24.20 0.24
C ASN A 311 -1.10 -23.46 0.12
N ASP A 312 -1.92 -23.82 -0.86
CA ASP A 312 -3.04 -22.99 -1.32
C ASP A 312 -4.33 -23.27 -0.52
N PHE A 313 -4.49 -24.51 -0.01
CA PHE A 313 -5.69 -24.94 0.72
C PHE A 313 -5.51 -25.09 2.23
N ILE A 314 -4.52 -24.42 2.82
CA ILE A 314 -4.23 -24.54 4.27
C ILE A 314 -5.41 -24.08 5.13
N PHE A 315 -6.24 -23.16 4.63
CA PHE A 315 -7.46 -22.73 5.31
C PHE A 315 -8.46 -23.88 5.50
N ALA A 316 -8.53 -24.84 4.56
CA ALA A 316 -9.39 -26.01 4.69
C ALA A 316 -8.92 -26.92 5.83
N ILE A 317 -7.62 -27.13 5.95
CA ILE A 317 -7.02 -27.90 7.05
C ILE A 317 -7.23 -27.20 8.40
N ILE A 318 -7.13 -25.87 8.44
CA ILE A 318 -7.46 -25.09 9.64
C ILE A 318 -8.92 -25.29 10.04
N GLY A 319 -9.84 -25.25 9.09
CA GLY A 319 -11.25 -25.50 9.37
C GLY A 319 -11.56 -26.94 9.78
N GLU A 320 -10.83 -27.93 9.26
CA GLU A 320 -10.96 -29.33 9.68
C GLU A 320 -10.42 -29.55 11.11
N GLU A 321 -9.18 -29.11 11.38
CA GLU A 321 -8.50 -29.42 12.64
C GLU A 321 -8.92 -28.52 13.81
N LEU A 322 -9.25 -27.25 13.54
CA LEU A 322 -9.65 -26.26 14.56
C LEU A 322 -11.13 -25.87 14.48
N GLY A 323 -11.87 -26.41 13.51
CA GLY A 323 -13.29 -26.16 13.34
C GLY A 323 -13.62 -24.74 12.92
N PHE A 324 -14.91 -24.42 12.96
CA PHE A 324 -15.42 -23.08 12.77
C PHE A 324 -14.78 -22.05 13.70
N VAL A 325 -14.53 -22.40 14.97
CA VAL A 325 -13.92 -21.48 15.95
C VAL A 325 -12.50 -21.08 15.53
N GLY A 326 -11.69 -22.03 15.09
CA GLY A 326 -10.34 -21.75 14.59
C GLY A 326 -10.35 -20.92 13.31
N ALA A 327 -11.22 -21.27 12.36
CA ALA A 327 -11.39 -20.51 11.12
C ALA A 327 -11.81 -19.06 11.41
N LEU A 328 -12.79 -18.86 12.30
CA LEU A 328 -13.24 -17.52 12.72
C LEU A 328 -12.15 -16.76 13.48
N GLY A 329 -11.39 -17.44 14.35
CA GLY A 329 -10.25 -16.87 15.05
C GLY A 329 -9.17 -16.37 14.10
N LEU A 330 -8.87 -17.12 13.05
CA LEU A 330 -7.94 -16.70 12.00
C LEU A 330 -8.46 -15.47 11.23
N LEU A 331 -9.73 -15.46 10.83
CA LEU A 331 -10.35 -14.29 10.20
C LEU A 331 -10.33 -13.07 11.12
N ALA A 332 -10.54 -13.27 12.42
CA ALA A 332 -10.45 -12.21 13.43
C ALA A 332 -9.03 -11.67 13.57
N LEU A 333 -7.98 -12.50 13.47
CA LEU A 333 -6.58 -12.04 13.45
C LEU A 333 -6.30 -11.17 12.22
N PHE A 334 -6.76 -11.57 11.03
CA PHE A 334 -6.66 -10.73 9.84
C PHE A 334 -7.51 -9.46 9.93
N GLY A 335 -8.68 -9.52 10.60
CA GLY A 335 -9.49 -8.35 10.92
C GLY A 335 -8.77 -7.38 11.86
N LEU A 336 -8.07 -7.89 12.86
CA LEU A 336 -7.24 -7.10 13.77
C LEU A 336 -6.02 -6.51 13.06
N PHE A 337 -5.40 -7.25 12.14
CA PHE A 337 -4.38 -6.74 11.23
C PHE A 337 -4.93 -5.57 10.39
N ALA A 338 -6.10 -5.76 9.76
CA ALA A 338 -6.74 -4.74 8.92
C ALA A 338 -7.06 -3.47 9.73
N TYR A 339 -7.65 -3.63 10.91
CA TYR A 339 -7.92 -2.55 11.84
C TYR A 339 -6.63 -1.79 12.22
N THR A 340 -5.59 -2.52 12.61
CA THR A 340 -4.32 -1.94 13.08
C THR A 340 -3.60 -1.23 11.93
N GLY A 341 -3.51 -1.84 10.76
CA GLY A 341 -2.91 -1.22 9.57
C GLY A 341 -3.63 0.06 9.16
N MET A 342 -4.97 0.05 9.11
CA MET A 342 -5.75 1.26 8.80
C MET A 342 -5.65 2.31 9.89
N ARG A 343 -5.54 1.91 11.16
CA ARG A 343 -5.28 2.82 12.27
C ARG A 343 -3.91 3.51 12.11
N ILE A 344 -2.85 2.76 11.78
CA ILE A 344 -1.50 3.32 11.52
C ILE A 344 -1.57 4.31 10.36
N ALA A 345 -2.21 3.93 9.25
CA ALA A 345 -2.33 4.81 8.09
C ALA A 345 -3.06 6.12 8.42
N ARG A 346 -4.16 6.06 9.19
CA ARG A 346 -4.93 7.27 9.58
C ARG A 346 -4.15 8.18 10.53
N ARG A 347 -3.31 7.62 11.39
CA ARG A 347 -2.49 8.37 12.37
C ARG A 347 -1.16 8.85 11.81
N SER A 348 -0.72 8.32 10.68
CA SER A 348 0.54 8.70 10.05
C SER A 348 0.49 10.14 9.53
N ALA A 349 1.41 10.98 10.03
CA ALA A 349 1.58 12.35 9.53
C ALA A 349 2.29 12.39 8.18
N ASP A 350 3.19 11.44 7.91
CA ASP A 350 3.89 11.32 6.63
C ASP A 350 2.95 10.75 5.55
N PRO A 351 2.65 11.48 4.45
CA PRO A 351 1.82 10.99 3.36
C PRO A 351 2.36 9.70 2.70
N PHE A 352 3.68 9.53 2.65
CA PHE A 352 4.31 8.33 2.09
C PHE A 352 4.00 7.09 2.92
N LEU A 353 4.27 7.15 4.24
CA LEU A 353 3.98 6.04 5.15
C LEU A 353 2.48 5.74 5.21
N ARG A 354 1.63 6.78 5.19
CA ARG A 354 0.18 6.61 5.12
C ARG A 354 -0.26 5.80 3.89
N LEU A 355 0.23 6.15 2.70
CA LEU A 355 -0.10 5.44 1.47
C LEU A 355 0.45 4.02 1.46
N LEU A 356 1.71 3.86 1.86
CA LEU A 356 2.36 2.56 1.92
C LEU A 356 1.59 1.61 2.85
N THR A 357 1.34 2.02 4.09
CA THR A 357 0.65 1.18 5.07
C THR A 357 -0.80 0.88 4.68
N ALA A 358 -1.56 1.85 4.17
CA ALA A 358 -2.94 1.59 3.73
C ALA A 358 -2.98 0.59 2.56
N THR A 359 -2.08 0.76 1.59
CA THR A 359 -1.99 -0.10 0.40
C THR A 359 -1.55 -1.51 0.78
N THR A 360 -0.51 -1.66 1.61
CA THR A 360 -0.04 -2.99 2.02
C THR A 360 -1.07 -3.71 2.89
N THR A 361 -1.80 -2.98 3.74
CA THR A 361 -2.91 -3.54 4.51
C THR A 361 -3.99 -4.08 3.59
N LEU A 362 -4.43 -3.29 2.59
CA LEU A 362 -5.41 -3.74 1.60
C LEU A 362 -4.90 -4.95 0.80
N TRP A 363 -3.62 -4.95 0.43
CA TRP A 363 -3.02 -6.04 -0.33
C TRP A 363 -3.08 -7.36 0.42
N VAL A 364 -2.60 -7.42 1.67
CA VAL A 364 -2.62 -8.65 2.48
C VAL A 364 -4.04 -9.13 2.75
N VAL A 365 -4.92 -8.21 3.12
CA VAL A 365 -6.33 -8.52 3.42
C VAL A 365 -7.03 -9.00 2.15
N GLY A 366 -6.77 -8.38 1.00
CA GLY A 366 -7.30 -8.79 -0.29
C GLY A 366 -6.82 -10.19 -0.69
N GLN A 367 -5.55 -10.52 -0.48
CA GLN A 367 -5.04 -11.87 -0.71
C GLN A 367 -5.72 -12.90 0.21
N MET A 368 -5.87 -12.58 1.49
CA MET A 368 -6.61 -13.44 2.43
C MET A 368 -8.05 -13.66 1.97
N PHE A 369 -8.78 -12.61 1.61
CA PHE A 369 -10.16 -12.72 1.14
C PHE A 369 -10.28 -13.58 -0.11
N ILE A 370 -9.34 -13.45 -1.06
CA ILE A 370 -9.34 -14.26 -2.27
C ILE A 370 -9.02 -15.72 -1.93
N ASN A 371 -8.02 -15.96 -1.09
CA ASN A 371 -7.65 -17.32 -0.65
C ASN A 371 -8.84 -18.03 0.00
N VAL A 372 -9.37 -17.44 1.07
CA VAL A 372 -10.53 -17.99 1.79
C VAL A 372 -11.72 -18.13 0.83
N GLY A 373 -11.95 -17.13 -0.03
CA GLY A 373 -13.05 -17.11 -0.99
C GLY A 373 -13.05 -18.30 -1.95
N TYR A 374 -11.89 -18.70 -2.50
CA TYR A 374 -11.86 -19.90 -3.36
C TYR A 374 -11.91 -21.20 -2.56
N VAL A 375 -11.37 -21.24 -1.34
CA VAL A 375 -11.42 -22.44 -0.47
C VAL A 375 -12.87 -22.76 -0.07
N VAL A 376 -13.68 -21.75 0.25
CA VAL A 376 -15.12 -21.93 0.53
C VAL A 376 -15.97 -22.04 -0.74
N GLY A 377 -15.39 -21.80 -1.93
CA GLY A 377 -16.05 -21.97 -3.22
C GLY A 377 -16.72 -20.75 -3.84
N LEU A 378 -16.57 -19.55 -3.25
CA LEU A 378 -17.13 -18.29 -3.75
C LEU A 378 -16.35 -17.72 -4.96
N LEU A 379 -15.08 -18.12 -5.13
CA LEU A 379 -14.19 -17.65 -6.19
C LEU A 379 -13.50 -18.84 -6.88
N PRO A 380 -13.03 -18.68 -8.13
CA PRO A 380 -12.20 -19.69 -8.79
C PRO A 380 -10.84 -19.80 -8.09
N VAL A 381 -10.23 -20.99 -8.16
CA VAL A 381 -8.93 -21.26 -7.53
C VAL A 381 -7.85 -20.37 -8.15
N THR A 382 -7.29 -19.44 -7.37
CA THR A 382 -6.28 -18.48 -7.89
C THR A 382 -4.84 -18.91 -7.61
N GLY A 383 -4.62 -19.88 -6.72
CA GLY A 383 -3.28 -20.33 -6.32
C GLY A 383 -2.53 -19.26 -5.51
N LEU A 384 -3.27 -18.33 -4.91
CA LEU A 384 -2.73 -17.38 -3.96
C LEU A 384 -2.62 -18.06 -2.60
N GLN A 385 -1.40 -18.07 -2.06
CA GLN A 385 -1.12 -18.49 -0.70
C GLN A 385 -1.74 -17.53 0.33
N LEU A 386 -2.08 -18.07 1.51
CA LEU A 386 -2.60 -17.31 2.64
C LEU A 386 -1.43 -16.64 3.39
N PRO A 387 -1.34 -15.30 3.40
CA PRO A 387 -0.15 -14.60 3.91
C PRO A 387 0.19 -14.97 5.36
N LEU A 388 1.48 -15.22 5.64
CA LEU A 388 2.03 -15.64 6.95
C LEU A 388 1.63 -17.05 7.42
N ILE A 389 0.62 -17.67 6.80
CA ILE A 389 0.04 -18.95 7.24
C ILE A 389 0.52 -20.09 6.34
N SER A 390 0.32 -19.96 5.03
CA SER A 390 0.66 -20.99 4.04
C SER A 390 2.16 -21.25 3.92
N ALA A 391 2.52 -22.46 3.52
CA ALA A 391 3.87 -22.73 3.05
C ALA A 391 4.11 -21.97 1.73
N GLY A 392 5.10 -21.07 1.76
CA GLY A 392 5.30 -20.10 0.67
C GLY A 392 6.76 -19.78 0.38
N GLY A 393 7.69 -20.44 1.08
CA GLY A 393 9.13 -20.21 0.95
C GLY A 393 9.48 -18.72 0.95
N SER A 394 9.94 -18.19 -0.19
CA SER A 394 10.27 -16.76 -0.34
C SER A 394 9.10 -15.81 -0.06
N SER A 395 7.85 -16.22 -0.27
CA SER A 395 6.65 -15.40 -0.01
C SER A 395 6.45 -15.14 1.51
N GLN A 396 6.84 -16.09 2.36
CA GLN A 396 6.85 -15.91 3.81
C GLN A 396 7.84 -14.81 4.21
N ALA A 397 9.05 -14.84 3.65
CA ALA A 397 10.09 -13.88 3.93
C ALA A 397 9.75 -12.47 3.42
N THR A 398 9.18 -12.34 2.23
CA THR A 398 8.75 -11.05 1.67
C THR A 398 7.57 -10.47 2.43
N THR A 399 6.62 -11.30 2.85
CA THR A 399 5.50 -10.85 3.69
C THR A 399 6.00 -10.33 5.04
N LEU A 400 6.92 -11.05 5.70
CA LEU A 400 7.55 -10.60 6.94
C LEU A 400 8.36 -9.31 6.76
N LEU A 401 9.11 -9.16 5.65
CA LEU A 401 9.77 -7.89 5.31
C LEU A 401 8.77 -6.74 5.26
N MET A 402 7.63 -6.95 4.60
CA MET A 402 6.58 -5.93 4.50
C MET A 402 5.92 -5.65 5.86
N MET A 403 5.70 -6.66 6.70
CA MET A 403 5.24 -6.45 8.09
C MET A 403 6.23 -5.59 8.89
N GLY A 404 7.53 -5.75 8.65
CA GLY A 404 8.58 -4.91 9.22
C GLY A 404 8.45 -3.45 8.79
N LEU A 405 8.10 -3.19 7.52
CA LEU A 405 7.82 -1.83 7.01
C LEU A 405 6.57 -1.22 7.64
N VAL A 406 5.49 -1.99 7.80
CA VAL A 406 4.26 -1.51 8.48
C VAL A 406 4.54 -1.22 9.95
N THR A 407 5.33 -2.07 10.61
CA THR A 407 5.76 -1.86 11.99
C THR A 407 6.68 -0.64 12.13
N ASN A 408 7.57 -0.40 11.16
CA ASN A 408 8.36 0.83 11.07
C ASN A 408 7.45 2.06 10.98
N ALA A 409 6.39 2.01 10.14
CA ALA A 409 5.42 3.10 10.02
C ALA A 409 4.68 3.38 11.33
N ALA A 410 4.30 2.35 12.10
CA ALA A 410 3.65 2.49 13.40
C ALA A 410 4.50 3.28 14.41
N ARG A 411 5.84 3.15 14.35
CA ARG A 411 6.77 3.92 15.21
C ARG A 411 6.88 5.39 14.81
N HIS A 412 6.49 5.74 13.59
CA HIS A 412 6.51 7.11 13.05
C HIS A 412 5.15 7.82 13.19
N GLU A 413 4.18 7.26 13.93
CA GLU A 413 3.00 8.00 14.34
C GLU A 413 3.41 9.20 15.23
N PRO A 414 2.76 10.38 15.14
CA PRO A 414 3.15 11.56 15.92
C PRO A 414 3.18 11.34 17.43
N GLU A 415 2.15 10.68 17.97
CA GLU A 415 2.06 10.31 19.39
C GLU A 415 3.18 9.34 19.78
N ALA A 416 3.48 8.38 18.90
CA ALA A 416 4.52 7.38 19.09
C ALA A 416 5.91 8.02 19.18
N VAL A 417 6.22 8.92 18.24
CA VAL A 417 7.48 9.67 18.21
C VAL A 417 7.62 10.54 19.46
N ALA A 418 6.56 11.23 19.87
CA ALA A 418 6.56 12.06 21.08
C ALA A 418 6.80 11.22 22.35
N ALA A 419 6.16 10.07 22.48
CA ALA A 419 6.34 9.17 23.62
C ALA A 419 7.77 8.62 23.70
N LEU A 420 8.32 8.15 22.58
CA LEU A 420 9.68 7.61 22.52
C LEU A 420 10.75 8.67 22.80
N ARG A 421 10.55 9.91 22.35
CA ARG A 421 11.46 11.03 22.62
C ARG A 421 11.35 11.58 24.03
N ALA A 422 10.19 11.47 24.66
CA ALA A 422 9.98 11.82 26.06
C ALA A 422 10.56 10.79 27.04
N GLY A 423 11.30 9.79 26.55
CA GLY A 423 11.89 8.74 27.40
C GLY A 423 10.86 7.79 28.02
N ARG A 424 9.63 7.71 27.48
CA ARG A 424 8.67 6.69 27.92
C ARG A 424 9.19 5.34 27.45
N ASP A 425 9.78 4.62 28.40
CA ASP A 425 10.45 3.35 28.19
C ASP A 425 9.52 2.28 27.61
N ASP A 426 9.66 2.04 26.32
CA ASP A 426 9.09 0.88 25.68
C ASP A 426 10.07 -0.30 25.76
N ARG A 427 9.73 -1.33 26.54
CA ARG A 427 10.58 -2.51 26.77
C ARG A 427 10.95 -3.20 25.46
N VAL A 428 10.01 -3.29 24.51
CA VAL A 428 10.21 -3.93 23.21
C VAL A 428 11.21 -3.14 22.37
N THR A 429 11.07 -1.81 22.31
CA THR A 429 12.01 -0.91 21.62
C THR A 429 13.43 -1.04 22.17
N ARG A 430 13.58 -1.13 23.51
CA ARG A 430 14.88 -1.33 24.16
C ARG A 430 15.48 -2.70 23.85
N LEU A 431 14.68 -3.76 23.96
CA LEU A 431 15.09 -5.14 23.66
C LEU A 431 15.59 -5.26 22.22
N LEU A 432 14.88 -4.65 21.26
CA LEU A 432 15.20 -4.67 19.84
C LEU A 432 16.22 -3.60 19.42
N ARG A 433 16.78 -2.83 20.37
CA ARG A 433 17.77 -1.75 20.15
C ARG A 433 17.38 -0.82 18.99
N LEU A 434 16.11 -0.44 18.89
CA LEU A 434 15.62 0.28 17.71
C LEU A 434 16.05 1.75 17.75
N PRO A 435 16.44 2.34 16.59
CA PRO A 435 16.79 3.75 16.52
C PRO A 435 15.57 4.64 16.80
N LEU A 436 15.78 5.82 17.39
CA LEU A 436 14.72 6.79 17.62
C LEU A 436 14.12 7.25 16.29
N PRO A 437 12.78 7.22 16.13
CA PRO A 437 12.15 7.67 14.89
C PRO A 437 12.32 9.18 14.70
N GLU A 438 12.49 9.58 13.45
CA GLU A 438 12.55 10.98 13.06
C GLU A 438 11.12 11.52 12.88
N PRO A 439 10.75 12.65 13.51
CA PRO A 439 9.52 13.34 13.25
C PRO A 439 9.45 13.72 11.78
N TYR A 440 8.28 13.53 11.19
CA TYR A 440 8.00 14.07 9.88
C TYR A 440 7.96 15.60 9.99
N ILE A 441 8.90 16.27 9.31
CA ILE A 441 8.93 17.73 9.20
C ILE A 441 8.32 18.08 7.83
N PRO A 442 7.16 18.74 7.80
CA PRO A 442 6.60 19.21 6.54
C PRO A 442 7.55 20.22 5.88
N THR A 443 7.69 20.12 4.57
CA THR A 443 8.52 21.00 3.75
C THR A 443 8.04 22.45 3.90
N ARG A 444 8.94 23.44 3.76
CA ARG A 444 8.56 24.88 3.85
C ARG A 444 7.38 25.25 2.95
N LEU A 445 7.31 24.63 1.76
CA LEU A 445 6.19 24.75 0.81
C LEU A 445 4.86 24.23 1.39
N GLU A 446 4.89 23.15 2.17
CA GLU A 446 3.72 22.57 2.84
C GLU A 446 3.22 23.47 3.98
N VAL A 447 4.13 24.03 4.77
CA VAL A 447 3.78 24.96 5.87
C VAL A 447 3.17 26.25 5.31
N ALA A 448 3.79 26.85 4.28
CA ALA A 448 3.24 28.03 3.61
C ALA A 448 1.85 27.75 3.00
N ARG A 449 1.64 26.53 2.49
CA ARG A 449 0.38 26.08 1.90
C ARG A 449 -0.73 25.89 2.93
N ASN A 450 -0.48 25.25 4.07
CA ASN A 450 -1.48 25.07 5.11
C ASN A 450 -1.98 26.45 5.60
N ARG A 451 -1.06 27.42 5.76
CA ARG A 451 -1.40 28.80 6.10
C ARG A 451 -2.32 29.47 5.06
N LEU A 452 -2.08 29.25 3.77
CA LEU A 452 -2.94 29.77 2.69
C LEU A 452 -4.32 29.10 2.66
N HIS A 453 -4.38 27.80 2.94
CA HIS A 453 -5.64 27.05 2.95
C HIS A 453 -6.51 27.39 4.16
N ASP A 454 -5.89 27.60 5.34
CA ASP A 454 -6.57 28.04 6.56
C ASP A 454 -7.05 29.50 6.43
N ARG A 455 -6.29 30.36 5.72
CA ARG A 455 -6.73 31.71 5.36
C ARG A 455 -7.94 31.73 4.43
N ARG A 456 -8.07 30.76 3.50
CA ARG A 456 -9.24 30.63 2.62
C ARG A 456 -10.46 30.04 3.31
N LYS A 457 -10.27 29.20 4.34
CA LYS A 457 -11.35 28.59 5.12
C LYS A 457 -11.83 29.44 6.29
N SER A 458 -11.02 30.38 6.76
CA SER A 458 -11.50 31.38 7.71
C SER A 458 -12.46 32.31 6.97
N PRO A 459 -13.76 32.33 7.28
CA PRO A 459 -14.62 33.38 6.74
C PRO A 459 -14.01 34.69 7.24
N SER A 460 -13.81 35.64 6.33
CA SER A 460 -13.43 36.99 6.71
C SER A 460 -14.45 37.46 7.75
N ARG A 461 -14.08 37.45 9.04
CA ARG A 461 -14.75 38.28 10.03
C ARG A 461 -14.60 39.67 9.46
N GLY A 462 -15.70 40.18 8.89
CA GLY A 462 -15.72 41.43 8.16
C GLY A 462 -14.98 42.46 8.98
N ALA A 463 -14.02 43.12 8.34
CA ALA A 463 -13.46 44.36 8.87
C ALA A 463 -14.66 45.29 9.10
N GLY A 464 -15.07 45.41 10.36
CA GLY A 464 -16.07 46.38 10.77
C GLY A 464 -15.54 47.74 10.35
N LYS A 465 -16.24 48.38 9.40
CA LYS A 465 -16.06 49.81 9.13
C LYS A 465 -16.10 50.55 10.47
N PRO A 466 -15.19 51.50 10.75
CA PRO A 466 -15.33 52.36 11.91
C PRO A 466 -16.65 53.11 11.77
N ALA A 467 -17.52 53.02 12.78
CA ALA A 467 -18.77 53.74 12.83
C ALA A 467 -18.49 55.25 12.69
N GLY A 468 -19.00 55.86 11.63
CA GLY A 468 -18.96 57.31 11.44
C GLY A 468 -19.74 57.98 12.58
N LYS A 469 -19.08 58.94 13.24
CA LYS A 469 -19.69 59.82 14.24
C LYS A 469 -20.92 60.49 13.63
N ALA A 470 -22.09 60.23 14.20
CA ALA A 470 -23.32 60.97 13.92
C ALA A 470 -23.18 62.38 14.51
N GLY A 471 -23.09 63.39 13.65
CA GLY A 471 -23.18 64.80 14.04
C GLY A 471 -24.62 65.18 14.38
N ALA A 472 -24.80 65.76 15.56
CA ALA A 472 -26.07 66.32 16.01
C ALA A 472 -26.51 67.49 15.10
N LYS A 473 -27.79 67.49 14.69
CA LYS A 473 -28.45 68.64 14.08
C LYS A 473 -28.79 69.69 15.15
N PRO A 474 -28.62 70.99 14.89
CA PRO A 474 -29.43 72.01 15.54
C PRO A 474 -30.66 72.35 14.71
N ALA A 475 -31.73 72.69 15.41
CA ALA A 475 -33.02 73.06 14.89
C ALA A 475 -33.09 74.53 14.44
N GLY A 476 -33.88 74.77 13.39
CA GLY A 476 -34.78 75.93 13.27
C GLY A 476 -34.19 77.27 12.84
N LYS A 477 -34.48 77.68 11.60
CA LYS A 477 -35.41 78.78 11.26
C LYS A 477 -35.39 79.02 9.75
N ALA A 478 -36.54 78.82 9.11
CA ALA A 478 -36.79 79.23 7.74
C ALA A 478 -37.24 80.70 7.74
N GLY A 479 -36.49 81.53 7.03
CA GLY A 479 -36.86 82.89 6.64
C GLY A 479 -36.72 83.04 5.13
N ALA A 480 -37.70 83.69 4.52
CA ALA A 480 -37.94 83.82 3.08
C ALA A 480 -36.76 84.35 2.24
N LYS A 481 -36.72 83.97 0.94
CA LYS A 481 -36.83 84.89 -0.23
C LYS A 481 -36.40 84.24 -1.56
N THR A 482 -37.34 84.28 -2.51
CA THR A 482 -37.24 84.63 -3.95
C THR A 482 -35.95 84.44 -4.77
N ALA A 483 -36.17 83.78 -5.93
CA ALA A 483 -35.80 84.19 -7.29
C ALA A 483 -34.37 84.01 -7.82
N GLY A 484 -34.29 83.31 -8.97
CA GLY A 484 -33.66 83.87 -10.17
C GLY A 484 -32.48 83.12 -10.79
N LYS A 485 -32.70 82.63 -12.03
CA LYS A 485 -31.78 82.65 -13.20
C LYS A 485 -30.45 81.86 -13.07
N GLN A 486 -29.81 81.30 -14.10
CA GLN A 486 -29.99 81.23 -15.55
C GLN A 486 -29.02 80.17 -16.07
N ALA A 487 -29.34 79.62 -17.26
CA ALA A 487 -28.47 79.30 -18.42
C ALA A 487 -27.02 78.80 -18.20
N GLY A 488 -26.52 77.83 -18.95
CA GLY A 488 -26.94 77.30 -20.24
C GLY A 488 -25.99 76.16 -20.64
N LYS A 489 -26.46 75.26 -21.52
CA LYS A 489 -25.99 75.10 -22.91
C LYS A 489 -24.52 74.60 -22.99
N GLN A 490 -24.20 73.54 -23.73
CA GLN A 490 -24.73 73.18 -25.05
C GLN A 490 -24.13 71.82 -25.49
N THR A 491 -24.98 70.97 -26.09
CA THR A 491 -24.82 70.23 -27.38
C THR A 491 -23.53 69.45 -27.68
N ARG A 492 -23.49 68.36 -28.45
CA ARG A 492 -24.41 67.50 -29.24
C ARG A 492 -23.51 66.28 -29.61
N ALA A 493 -23.97 65.04 -29.56
CA ALA A 493 -24.62 64.30 -30.66
C ALA A 493 -23.76 64.31 -31.95
N ARG A 494 -23.37 63.19 -32.61
CA ARG A 494 -24.17 62.08 -33.17
C ARG A 494 -23.19 61.08 -33.85
N GLN A 495 -23.43 59.76 -33.80
CA GLN A 495 -23.86 58.86 -34.92
C GLN A 495 -22.97 58.88 -36.18
N ALA A 496 -22.74 57.81 -36.95
CA ALA A 496 -23.01 56.37 -36.92
C ALA A 496 -22.36 55.78 -38.20
N ASP A 497 -22.28 54.43 -38.28
CA ASP A 497 -22.23 53.60 -39.50
C ASP A 497 -21.01 53.71 -40.45
N ALA A 498 -20.61 52.73 -41.27
CA ALA A 498 -20.74 51.27 -41.33
C ALA A 498 -19.85 50.77 -42.51
N ARG A 499 -19.43 49.49 -42.46
CA ARG A 499 -19.14 48.56 -43.58
C ARG A 499 -17.85 48.63 -44.44
N GLN A 500 -17.16 47.47 -44.40
CA GLN A 500 -16.74 46.58 -45.51
C GLN A 500 -15.36 46.70 -46.21
N ALA A 501 -14.78 45.48 -46.36
CA ALA A 501 -13.99 44.92 -47.48
C ALA A 501 -12.44 44.82 -47.38
N ALA A 502 -12.01 43.56 -47.57
CA ALA A 502 -10.70 42.88 -47.67
C ALA A 502 -9.72 43.38 -48.78
N PRO A 503 -8.66 42.64 -49.19
CA PRO A 503 -7.51 42.00 -48.49
C PRO A 503 -6.13 42.34 -49.16
N ARG A 504 -5.05 41.65 -48.70
CA ARG A 504 -3.79 41.23 -49.39
C ARG A 504 -2.44 41.89 -49.00
N ARG A 505 -1.43 40.99 -48.98
CA ARG A 505 0.00 41.08 -49.36
C ARG A 505 1.09 41.20 -48.27
N THR A 506 1.86 40.11 -48.16
CA THR A 506 3.34 40.02 -47.95
C THR A 506 4.08 40.60 -49.19
N PRO A 507 5.42 40.88 -49.24
CA PRO A 507 6.53 39.99 -48.80
C PRO A 507 7.93 40.62 -48.47
N ARG A 508 8.94 39.72 -48.29
CA ARG A 508 10.43 39.86 -48.46
C ARG A 508 11.24 40.58 -47.37
N SER A 509 12.55 40.40 -47.19
CA SER A 509 13.60 39.35 -47.31
C SER A 509 14.97 40.07 -47.27
N GLY A 510 15.99 39.48 -46.64
CA GLY A 510 17.42 39.82 -46.85
C GLY A 510 18.30 39.02 -45.88
N ASP A 511 18.99 37.95 -46.31
CA ASP A 511 20.37 37.89 -46.85
C ASP A 511 21.45 38.27 -45.81
N ARG A 512 22.58 37.58 -45.56
CA ARG A 512 23.34 36.38 -46.02
C ARG A 512 24.69 36.43 -45.21
N PRO A 513 25.82 35.70 -45.46
CA PRO A 513 26.06 34.41 -46.14
C PRO A 513 27.18 33.47 -45.54
N VAL A 514 27.23 32.22 -46.05
CA VAL A 514 28.42 31.46 -46.56
C VAL A 514 29.45 30.89 -45.54
N ARG A 515 30.04 29.67 -45.62
CA ARG A 515 30.63 28.76 -46.66
C ARG A 515 30.83 27.38 -45.96
N ARG A 516 31.04 26.19 -46.52
CA ARG A 516 31.14 25.62 -47.89
C ARG A 516 31.18 24.07 -47.74
N SER A 517 30.64 23.39 -48.76
CA SER A 517 31.12 22.16 -49.44
C SER A 517 31.57 20.94 -48.62
N GLY A 518 31.16 19.71 -48.95
CA GLY A 518 30.38 19.23 -50.08
C GLY A 518 30.63 17.73 -50.33
N ARG A 519 29.60 17.06 -50.88
CA ARG A 519 29.54 15.96 -51.87
C ARG A 519 30.65 14.90 -51.91
N ALA A 520 30.42 13.64 -52.29
CA ALA A 520 29.24 12.84 -52.62
C ALA A 520 29.75 11.41 -52.94
N ALA A 521 28.85 10.45 -52.79
CA ALA A 521 28.71 9.15 -53.46
C ALA A 521 29.83 8.61 -54.39
N GLY A 522 30.11 7.31 -54.22
CA GLY A 522 30.23 6.40 -55.37
C GLY A 522 31.25 5.27 -55.23
N GLN A 523 30.75 4.04 -55.48
CA GLN A 523 31.44 2.92 -56.14
C GLN A 523 32.28 1.92 -55.30
N GLN A 524 31.75 0.68 -55.25
CA GLN A 524 32.48 -0.61 -55.28
C GLN A 524 33.27 -0.76 -56.60
N PRO A 525 34.28 -1.67 -56.78
CA PRO A 525 34.28 -3.06 -56.29
C PRO A 525 35.65 -3.74 -55.97
N ALA A 526 35.54 -5.02 -55.58
CA ALA A 526 36.46 -6.15 -55.79
C ALA A 526 37.81 -6.26 -55.02
N GLY A 527 38.05 -7.46 -54.48
CA GLY A 527 39.40 -8.06 -54.49
C GLY A 527 39.93 -8.75 -53.23
N GLY A 528 39.57 -10.03 -53.02
CA GLY A 528 40.54 -11.12 -52.75
C GLY A 528 41.13 -11.34 -51.34
N GLY A 529 41.00 -12.58 -50.83
CA GLY A 529 42.01 -13.13 -49.91
C GLY A 529 41.57 -14.17 -48.85
N LYS A 530 41.30 -15.41 -49.28
CA LYS A 530 41.62 -16.73 -48.66
C LYS A 530 41.44 -16.90 -47.13
N SER A 531 40.64 -17.83 -46.62
CA SER A 531 40.90 -19.29 -46.59
C SER A 531 39.69 -20.02 -45.95
N SER A 532 38.96 -20.89 -46.66
CA SER A 532 38.95 -22.38 -46.57
C SER A 532 39.01 -22.93 -45.14
N VAL A 533 38.02 -23.70 -44.63
CA VAL A 533 37.87 -25.16 -44.84
C VAL A 533 36.39 -25.62 -44.87
N ARG A 534 36.12 -26.64 -45.71
CA ARG A 534 34.86 -27.36 -46.01
C ARG A 534 34.45 -28.40 -44.94
N TYR A 535 33.14 -28.46 -44.63
CA TYR A 535 32.15 -29.54 -44.90
C TYR A 535 32.60 -31.01 -45.08
N PRO A 536 31.78 -32.03 -44.71
CA PRO A 536 30.48 -32.22 -45.35
C PRO A 536 29.30 -32.71 -44.50
N ALA A 537 28.13 -32.39 -45.04
CA ALA A 537 26.84 -32.99 -44.76
C ALA A 537 26.62 -34.25 -45.60
N GLY A 538 25.78 -35.15 -45.09
CA GLY A 538 24.97 -36.04 -45.93
C GLY A 538 24.76 -37.41 -45.33
N GLN A 539 23.53 -37.73 -44.92
CA GLN A 539 22.78 -38.86 -45.50
C GLN A 539 21.30 -38.84 -45.10
N ARG A 540 20.53 -39.47 -46.00
CA ARG A 540 19.08 -39.46 -46.20
C ARG A 540 18.43 -40.71 -45.60
N LYS A 541 17.08 -40.65 -45.45
CA LYS A 541 16.09 -41.75 -45.30
C LYS A 541 16.11 -42.40 -43.90
N GLN A 542 14.99 -42.76 -43.27
CA GLN A 542 13.74 -43.39 -43.74
C GLN A 542 12.65 -43.17 -42.67
N GLY A 543 11.38 -43.12 -43.07
CA GLY A 543 10.26 -43.02 -42.14
C GLY A 543 9.86 -44.37 -41.55
N HIS A 544 9.43 -44.37 -40.29
CA HIS A 544 8.50 -45.36 -39.75
C HIS A 544 7.54 -44.68 -38.77
N ARG A 545 6.25 -44.75 -39.11
CA ARG A 545 5.15 -44.63 -38.16
C ARG A 545 5.21 -45.84 -37.24
N ALA A 546 5.28 -45.62 -35.95
CA ALA A 546 4.80 -46.57 -34.96
C ALA A 546 4.02 -45.78 -33.90
N ARG A 547 2.70 -45.96 -33.90
CA ARG A 547 1.87 -45.72 -32.72
C ARG A 547 2.23 -46.79 -31.71
N THR A 548 2.68 -46.38 -30.53
CA THR A 548 2.60 -47.21 -29.33
C THR A 548 2.00 -46.33 -28.23
N LEU A 549 0.77 -46.67 -27.89
CA LEU A 549 0.11 -46.36 -26.63
C LEU A 549 0.78 -47.24 -25.55
N GLU A 550 1.17 -46.63 -24.43
CA GLU A 550 1.56 -47.20 -23.11
C GLU A 550 2.73 -46.38 -22.56
N GLY A 551 2.72 -45.80 -21.36
CA GLY A 551 1.70 -45.72 -20.34
C GLY A 551 2.00 -44.55 -19.39
N GLN A 552 0.99 -44.21 -18.60
CA GLN A 552 1.06 -43.26 -17.50
C GLN A 552 2.26 -43.54 -16.59
N ARG A 553 3.17 -42.57 -16.48
CA ARG A 553 3.93 -42.29 -15.26
C ARG A 553 4.00 -40.77 -15.10
N TYR A 554 3.36 -40.31 -14.04
CA TYR A 554 3.20 -38.91 -13.67
C TYR A 554 4.55 -38.23 -13.39
N GLY A 555 4.62 -36.93 -13.70
CA GLY A 555 5.69 -36.00 -13.32
C GLY A 555 5.14 -34.59 -13.22
#